data_AF-Q9Y9N9-F1
#
_entry.id   AF-Q9Y9N9-F1
#
_cell.length_a   1.000
_cell.length_b   1.000
_cell.length_c   1.000
_cell.angle_alpha   90.00
_cell.angle_beta   90.00
_cell.angle_gamma   90.00
#
_symmetry.space_group_name_H-M   'P 1'
#
loop_
_entity.id
_entity.type
_entity.pdbx_description
1 polymer ?
#
loop_
_entity_poly.entity_id
_entity_poly.type
_entity_poly.pdbx_seq_one_letter_code
_entity_poly.pdbx_strand_id
1 'polypeptide(L)'
;MSRYNVRVRTFQKSYIRIGPALLGVLQLERSESFTEEGDPLDTLSYVIESRSKASDYVEVEIEFIARSRSHETLPDKMVRGEYGVAKRFQARPLFPRPARLLRLGVVRLERIMDSMREHGGYASLRGEDIEWYTPPGNVYVLEGEAEVQEDVAYLVLETEHGSRWLRTLTSLVLKPPSLQHDRQA
;
A
#
# COMPACT_ATOMS: atom_id res chain seq x y z
N MET A 1 -24.95 -9.85 -24.32
CA MET A 1 -23.92 -10.17 -23.32
C MET A 1 -23.08 -8.94 -23.08
N SER A 2 -22.44 -8.83 -21.90
CA SER A 2 -21.47 -7.75 -21.65
C SER A 2 -20.14 -8.10 -22.32
N ARG A 3 -19.39 -7.06 -22.71
CA ARG A 3 -18.02 -7.13 -23.19
C ARG A 3 -17.18 -6.17 -22.38
N TYR A 4 -16.02 -6.61 -21.90
CA TYR A 4 -15.20 -5.84 -20.97
C TYR A 4 -13.71 -6.19 -21.10
N ASN A 5 -12.86 -5.25 -20.72
CA ASN A 5 -11.45 -5.46 -20.55
C ASN A 5 -11.17 -5.95 -19.13
N VAL A 6 -10.32 -6.94 -19.01
CA VAL A 6 -9.82 -7.48 -17.74
C VAL A 6 -8.34 -7.17 -17.66
N ARG A 7 -7.90 -6.59 -16.54
CA ARG A 7 -6.49 -6.43 -16.19
C ARG A 7 -6.22 -7.16 -14.90
N VAL A 8 -5.23 -8.05 -14.92
CA VAL A 8 -4.86 -8.88 -13.78
C VAL A 8 -3.43 -8.57 -13.39
N ARG A 9 -3.22 -8.25 -12.11
CA ARG A 9 -1.90 -8.02 -11.53
C ARG A 9 -1.69 -8.98 -10.38
N THR A 10 -0.61 -9.76 -10.45
CA THR A 10 -0.26 -10.71 -9.39
C THR A 10 1.00 -10.25 -8.69
N PHE A 11 1.02 -10.38 -7.37
CA PHE A 11 2.09 -9.91 -6.53
C PHE A 11 2.63 -11.03 -5.63
N GLN A 12 3.94 -10.97 -5.38
CA GLN A 12 4.62 -11.79 -4.37
C GLN A 12 5.11 -10.92 -3.24
N LYS A 13 4.99 -11.42 -2.02
CA LYS A 13 5.53 -10.76 -0.84
C LYS A 13 7.03 -11.02 -0.80
N SER A 14 7.78 -9.96 -0.57
CA SER A 14 9.21 -10.01 -0.33
C SER A 14 9.55 -9.03 0.79
N TYR A 15 10.74 -9.18 1.37
CA TYR A 15 11.28 -8.21 2.30
C TYR A 15 12.49 -7.56 1.66
N ILE A 16 12.51 -6.23 1.67
CA ILE A 16 13.60 -5.46 1.10
C ILE A 16 14.17 -4.51 2.13
N ARG A 17 15.49 -4.33 2.09
CA ARG A 17 16.16 -3.35 2.92
C ARG A 17 16.15 -2.00 2.22
N ILE A 18 15.58 -0.99 2.86
CA ILE A 18 15.58 0.40 2.41
C ILE A 18 16.11 1.24 3.57
N GLY A 19 17.35 1.73 3.43
CA GLY A 19 18.04 2.41 4.54
C GLY A 19 18.10 1.53 5.79
N PRO A 20 17.68 2.04 6.97
CA PRO A 20 17.70 1.29 8.24
C PRO A 20 16.52 0.33 8.43
N ALA A 21 15.58 0.27 7.49
CA ALA A 21 14.38 -0.57 7.60
C ALA A 21 14.44 -1.81 6.70
N LEU A 22 13.97 -2.95 7.21
CA LEU A 22 13.57 -4.12 6.43
C LEU A 22 12.05 -4.09 6.30
N LEU A 23 11.55 -3.77 5.11
CA LEU A 23 10.13 -3.53 4.86
C LEU A 23 9.52 -4.72 4.10
N GLY A 24 8.37 -5.21 4.58
CA GLY A 24 7.53 -6.14 3.84
C GLY A 24 6.84 -5.43 2.69
N VAL A 25 7.14 -5.83 1.46
CA VAL A 25 6.60 -5.24 0.23
C VAL A 25 6.00 -6.29 -0.69
N LEU A 26 5.18 -5.84 -1.62
CA LEU A 26 4.67 -6.60 -2.74
C LEU A 26 5.47 -6.26 -4.00
N GLN A 27 6.04 -7.27 -4.64
CA GLN A 27 6.66 -7.17 -5.96
C GLN A 27 5.66 -7.62 -7.02
N LEU A 28 5.55 -6.85 -8.10
CA LEU A 28 4.68 -7.20 -9.23
C LEU A 28 5.36 -8.28 -10.06
N GLU A 29 4.80 -9.49 -10.03
CA GLU A 29 5.31 -10.63 -10.82
C GLU A 29 4.82 -10.58 -12.26
N ARG A 30 3.51 -10.33 -12.42
CA ARG A 30 2.83 -10.41 -13.71
C ARG A 30 1.74 -9.36 -13.78
N SER A 31 1.64 -8.75 -14.95
CA SER A 31 0.53 -7.87 -15.32
C SER A 31 0.06 -8.32 -16.70
N GLU A 32 -1.18 -8.79 -16.79
CA GLU A 32 -1.79 -9.22 -18.04
C GLU A 32 -3.09 -8.47 -18.29
N SER A 33 -3.46 -8.34 -19.57
CA SER A 33 -4.70 -7.69 -19.97
C SER A 33 -5.29 -8.41 -21.16
N PHE A 34 -6.59 -8.62 -21.13
CA PHE A 34 -7.33 -9.33 -22.16
C PHE A 34 -8.78 -8.84 -22.20
N THR A 35 -9.50 -9.17 -23.26
CA THR A 35 -10.92 -8.82 -23.43
C THR A 35 -11.75 -10.08 -23.29
N GLU A 36 -12.86 -9.99 -22.57
CA GLU A 36 -13.81 -11.09 -22.38
C GLU A 36 -15.24 -10.67 -22.70
N GLU A 37 -16.07 -11.68 -22.97
CA GLU A 37 -17.51 -11.56 -23.15
C GLU A 37 -18.24 -12.53 -22.21
N GLY A 38 -19.33 -12.07 -21.59
CA GLY A 38 -20.11 -12.90 -20.68
C GLY A 38 -20.48 -12.19 -19.37
N ASP A 39 -20.44 -12.96 -18.28
CA ASP A 39 -20.66 -12.44 -16.92
C ASP A 39 -19.32 -11.96 -16.30
N PRO A 40 -19.20 -10.66 -16.00
CA PRO A 40 -18.00 -10.08 -15.41
C PRO A 40 -17.74 -10.59 -13.98
N LEU A 41 -18.77 -10.97 -13.21
CA LEU A 41 -18.62 -11.48 -11.85
C LEU A 41 -18.08 -12.91 -11.85
N ASP A 42 -18.50 -13.74 -12.80
CA ASP A 42 -17.95 -15.09 -12.99
C ASP A 42 -16.48 -15.01 -13.40
N THR A 43 -16.15 -14.09 -14.33
CA THR A 43 -14.76 -13.86 -14.74
C THR A 43 -13.91 -13.39 -13.57
N LEU A 44 -14.43 -12.44 -12.78
CA LEU A 44 -13.76 -11.92 -11.59
C LEU A 44 -13.43 -13.05 -10.61
N SER A 45 -14.43 -13.88 -10.29
CA SER A 45 -14.31 -14.99 -9.35
C SER A 45 -13.30 -16.03 -9.84
N TYR A 46 -13.41 -16.45 -11.11
CA TYR A 46 -12.51 -17.43 -11.72
C TYR A 46 -11.05 -16.95 -11.73
N VAL A 47 -10.80 -15.70 -12.11
CA VAL A 47 -9.44 -15.14 -12.16
C VAL A 47 -8.83 -15.09 -10.76
N ILE A 48 -9.59 -14.62 -9.76
CA ILE A 48 -9.12 -14.56 -8.38
C ILE A 48 -8.79 -15.96 -7.86
N GLU A 49 -9.70 -16.92 -8.00
CA GLU A 49 -9.51 -18.29 -7.51
C GLU A 49 -8.33 -19.00 -8.18
N SER A 50 -8.12 -18.77 -9.47
CA SER A 50 -7.03 -19.40 -10.21
C SER A 50 -5.66 -18.81 -9.85
N ARG A 51 -5.57 -17.48 -9.70
CA ARG A 51 -4.30 -16.78 -9.47
C ARG A 51 -3.87 -16.74 -8.01
N SER A 52 -4.81 -16.65 -7.07
CA SER A 52 -4.54 -16.58 -5.62
C SER A 52 -3.87 -17.83 -5.04
N LYS A 53 -3.90 -18.95 -5.76
CA LYS A 53 -3.20 -20.19 -5.38
C LYS A 53 -1.68 -20.08 -5.44
N ALA A 54 -1.16 -19.20 -6.31
CA ALA A 54 0.26 -19.08 -6.61
C ALA A 54 0.80 -17.67 -6.36
N SER A 55 0.03 -16.79 -5.72
CA SER A 55 0.39 -15.39 -5.49
C SER A 55 -0.01 -14.96 -4.09
N ASP A 56 0.76 -14.06 -3.49
CA ASP A 56 0.42 -13.52 -2.16
C ASP A 56 -0.71 -12.48 -2.24
N TYR A 57 -0.87 -11.81 -3.38
CA TYR A 57 -1.98 -10.91 -3.66
C TYR A 57 -2.30 -10.87 -5.16
N VAL A 58 -3.59 -10.74 -5.49
CA VAL A 58 -4.09 -10.60 -6.86
C VAL A 58 -5.01 -9.38 -6.90
N GLU A 59 -4.76 -8.48 -7.85
CA GLU A 59 -5.67 -7.39 -8.20
C GLU A 59 -6.27 -7.67 -9.57
N VAL A 60 -7.59 -7.68 -9.65
CA VAL A 60 -8.34 -7.79 -10.90
C VAL A 60 -9.13 -6.51 -11.10
N GLU A 61 -8.93 -5.89 -12.25
CA GLU A 61 -9.68 -4.74 -12.72
C GLU A 61 -10.49 -5.13 -13.94
N ILE A 62 -11.79 -4.80 -13.92
CA ILE A 62 -12.70 -4.99 -15.03
C ILE A 62 -13.23 -3.62 -15.45
N GLU A 63 -13.15 -3.32 -16.75
CA GLU A 63 -13.66 -2.09 -17.35
C GLU A 63 -14.59 -2.43 -18.51
N PHE A 64 -15.84 -1.97 -18.46
CA PHE A 64 -16.83 -2.31 -19.47
C PHE A 64 -16.61 -1.59 -20.79
N ILE A 65 -16.63 -2.35 -21.88
CA ILE A 65 -16.73 -1.81 -23.25
C ILE A 65 -18.21 -1.68 -23.63
N ALA A 66 -18.99 -2.72 -23.34
CA ALA A 66 -20.44 -2.76 -23.57
C ALA A 66 -21.13 -3.56 -22.45
N ARG A 67 -22.28 -3.08 -21.98
CA ARG A 67 -23.05 -3.72 -20.90
C ARG A 67 -24.35 -4.31 -21.43
N SER A 68 -24.67 -5.52 -20.95
CA SER A 68 -26.04 -6.05 -21.07
C SER A 68 -26.96 -5.40 -20.03
N ARG A 69 -28.27 -5.47 -20.27
CA ARG A 69 -29.30 -4.97 -19.35
C ARG A 69 -29.18 -5.54 -17.93
N SER A 70 -28.77 -6.81 -17.82
CA SER A 70 -28.53 -7.49 -16.54
C SER A 70 -27.40 -6.89 -15.71
N HIS A 71 -26.52 -6.09 -16.31
CA HIS A 71 -25.32 -5.53 -15.69
C HIS A 71 -25.33 -3.99 -15.66
N GLU A 72 -26.49 -3.35 -15.92
CA GLU A 72 -26.61 -1.89 -15.93
C GLU A 72 -26.33 -1.24 -14.57
N THR A 73 -26.56 -1.97 -13.48
CA THR A 73 -26.31 -1.49 -12.11
C THR A 73 -24.87 -1.64 -11.65
N LEU A 74 -24.04 -2.40 -12.40
CA LEU A 74 -22.62 -2.53 -12.10
C LEU A 74 -21.87 -1.26 -12.53
N PRO A 75 -20.87 -0.81 -11.74
CA PRO A 75 -20.08 0.35 -12.10
C PRO A 75 -19.27 0.09 -13.37
N ASP A 76 -18.96 1.15 -14.11
CA ASP A 76 -18.20 1.11 -15.37
C ASP A 76 -16.83 0.46 -15.21
N LYS A 77 -16.26 0.59 -14.00
CA LYS A 77 -15.01 0.00 -13.58
C LYS A 77 -15.16 -0.67 -12.23
N MET A 78 -14.73 -1.92 -12.15
CA MET A 78 -14.67 -2.72 -10.94
C MET A 78 -13.22 -3.06 -10.63
N VAL A 79 -12.82 -2.94 -9.36
CA VAL A 79 -11.50 -3.37 -8.91
C VAL A 79 -11.69 -4.25 -7.68
N ARG A 80 -11.13 -5.46 -7.73
CA ARG A 80 -11.15 -6.41 -6.62
C ARG A 80 -9.74 -6.88 -6.35
N GLY A 81 -9.33 -6.76 -5.09
CA GLY A 81 -8.08 -7.29 -4.61
C GLY A 81 -8.32 -8.44 -3.64
N GLU A 82 -7.56 -9.51 -3.77
CA GLU A 82 -7.67 -10.66 -2.89
C GLU A 82 -6.31 -11.21 -2.52
N TYR A 83 -6.16 -11.54 -1.24
CA TYR A 83 -4.96 -12.19 -0.73
C TYR A 83 -4.90 -13.65 -1.17
N GLY A 84 -3.68 -14.15 -1.33
CA GLY A 84 -3.42 -15.56 -1.61
C GLY A 84 -3.99 -16.49 -0.56
N VAL A 85 -4.40 -17.69 -1.00
CA VAL A 85 -5.02 -18.71 -0.12
C VAL A 85 -4.10 -19.10 1.06
N ALA A 86 -2.78 -19.07 0.83
CA ALA A 86 -1.77 -19.43 1.83
C ALA A 86 -1.53 -18.35 2.90
N LYS A 87 -1.98 -17.11 2.68
CA LYS A 87 -1.78 -16.00 3.62
C LYS A 87 -3.05 -15.17 3.74
N ARG A 88 -4.01 -15.69 4.52
CA ARG A 88 -5.02 -14.83 5.15
C ARG A 88 -4.31 -13.96 6.19
N PHE A 89 -3.74 -12.84 5.74
CA PHE A 89 -3.07 -11.88 6.62
C PHE A 89 -4.07 -11.35 7.65
N GLN A 90 -3.66 -11.30 8.92
CA GLN A 90 -4.47 -10.77 10.03
C GLN A 90 -4.32 -9.26 10.19
N ALA A 91 -3.39 -8.62 9.47
CA ALA A 91 -3.15 -7.18 9.57
C ALA A 91 -4.11 -6.42 8.66
N ARG A 92 -4.73 -5.36 9.20
CA ARG A 92 -5.54 -4.43 8.41
C ARG A 92 -4.62 -3.72 7.38
N PRO A 93 -4.98 -3.67 6.10
CA PRO A 93 -4.14 -3.03 5.11
C PRO A 93 -4.05 -1.52 5.37
N LEU A 94 -2.88 -0.94 5.13
CA LEU A 94 -2.63 0.50 5.23
C LEU A 94 -3.25 1.28 4.07
N PHE A 95 -3.35 0.61 2.93
CA PHE A 95 -3.87 1.13 1.68
C PHE A 95 -5.00 0.22 1.18
N PRO A 96 -6.00 0.75 0.44
CA PRO A 96 -7.10 -0.07 -0.07
C PRO A 96 -6.66 -1.09 -1.13
N ARG A 97 -5.49 -0.87 -1.74
CA ARG A 97 -4.86 -1.70 -2.77
C ARG A 97 -3.34 -1.50 -2.76
N PRO A 98 -2.55 -2.38 -3.41
CA PRO A 98 -1.09 -2.22 -3.49
C PRO A 98 -0.73 -0.85 -4.08
N ALA A 99 -0.11 -0.01 -3.26
CA ALA A 99 0.29 1.34 -3.63
C ALA A 99 1.79 1.35 -3.95
N ARG A 100 2.19 1.88 -5.11
CA ARG A 100 3.60 2.00 -5.45
C ARG A 100 4.31 2.89 -4.43
N LEU A 101 5.35 2.36 -3.80
CA LEU A 101 6.20 3.11 -2.88
C LEU A 101 7.11 4.04 -3.68
N LEU A 102 7.05 5.34 -3.39
CA LEU A 102 7.86 6.36 -4.04
C LEU A 102 9.14 6.63 -3.25
N ARG A 103 9.02 6.79 -1.93
CA ARG A 103 10.13 6.92 -0.99
C ARG A 103 9.75 6.50 0.42
N LEU A 104 10.74 6.10 1.19
CA LEU A 104 10.63 5.76 2.60
C LEU A 104 11.30 6.85 3.42
N GLY A 105 10.54 7.52 4.27
CA GLY A 105 11.05 8.45 5.28
C GLY A 105 11.35 7.72 6.58
N VAL A 106 12.43 8.09 7.24
CA VAL A 106 12.82 7.59 8.56
C VAL A 106 12.93 8.79 9.49
N VAL A 107 12.28 8.68 10.65
CA VAL A 107 12.41 9.65 11.73
C VAL A 107 13.11 8.99 12.90
N ARG A 108 14.27 9.53 13.27
CA ARG A 108 15.07 9.05 14.40
C ARG A 108 14.50 9.53 15.73
N LEU A 109 14.68 8.73 16.77
CA LEU A 109 14.22 9.05 18.13
C LEU A 109 14.86 10.33 18.67
N GLU A 110 16.14 10.57 18.37
CA GLU A 110 16.85 11.81 18.74
C GLU A 110 16.10 13.05 18.28
N ARG A 111 15.66 13.08 17.01
CA ARG A 111 14.88 14.19 16.43
C ARG A 111 13.55 14.40 17.14
N ILE A 112 12.87 13.32 17.54
CA ILE A 112 11.64 13.42 18.34
C ILE A 112 11.94 14.05 19.71
N MET A 113 12.98 13.57 20.39
CA MET A 113 13.33 14.03 21.73
C MET A 113 13.74 15.51 21.75
N ASP A 114 14.52 15.93 20.77
CA ASP A 114 14.94 17.33 20.64
C ASP A 114 13.73 18.25 20.39
N SER A 115 12.85 17.87 19.48
CA SER A 115 11.60 18.59 19.21
C SER A 115 10.72 18.71 20.47
N MET A 116 10.58 17.61 21.24
CA MET A 116 9.82 17.62 22.50
C MET A 116 10.45 18.52 23.56
N ARG A 117 11.79 18.61 23.64
CA ARG A 117 12.47 19.52 24.57
C ARG A 117 12.21 20.98 24.23
N GLU A 118 12.25 21.32 22.93
CA GLU A 118 12.01 22.68 22.45
C GLU A 118 10.55 23.12 22.62
N HIS A 119 9.60 22.19 22.44
CA HIS A 119 8.16 22.49 22.38
C HIS A 119 7.38 22.00 23.62
N GLY A 120 8.07 21.82 24.75
CA GLY A 120 7.41 21.55 26.04
C GLY A 120 6.64 20.22 26.11
N GLY A 121 7.17 19.17 25.48
CA GLY A 121 6.61 17.80 25.51
C GLY A 121 5.81 17.39 24.27
N TYR A 122 5.74 18.25 23.25
CA TYR A 122 5.12 17.92 21.96
C TYR A 122 6.18 17.77 20.87
N ALA A 123 6.09 16.72 20.06
CA ALA A 123 6.92 16.59 18.88
C ALA A 123 6.25 17.30 17.69
N SER A 124 6.94 18.28 17.12
CA SER A 124 6.61 18.91 15.84
C SER A 124 7.73 18.60 14.85
N LEU A 125 7.40 17.85 13.81
CA LEU A 125 8.36 17.46 12.77
C LEU A 125 8.10 18.21 11.48
N ARG A 126 9.19 18.61 10.84
CA ARG A 126 9.23 19.20 9.50
C ARG A 126 9.80 18.20 8.51
N GLY A 127 9.66 18.50 7.22
CA GLY A 127 10.19 17.62 6.15
C GLY A 127 11.70 17.41 6.21
N GLU A 128 12.44 18.38 6.76
CA GLU A 128 13.89 18.33 6.99
C GLU A 128 14.32 17.37 8.10
N ASP A 129 13.40 17.01 9.01
CA ASP A 129 13.65 16.05 10.09
C ASP A 129 13.52 14.58 9.63
N ILE A 130 13.17 14.36 8.35
CA ILE A 130 12.90 13.04 7.77
C ILE A 130 14.05 12.65 6.84
N GLU A 131 14.73 11.54 7.17
CA GLU A 131 15.70 10.91 6.29
C GLU A 131 14.97 10.14 5.18
N TRP A 132 15.07 10.60 3.94
CA TRP A 132 14.38 9.99 2.80
C TRP A 132 15.28 9.00 2.04
N TYR A 133 14.73 7.81 1.80
CA TYR A 133 15.37 6.72 1.05
C TYR A 133 14.51 6.33 -0.15
N THR A 134 15.16 6.03 -1.27
CA THR A 134 14.48 5.57 -2.49
C THR A 134 14.42 4.04 -2.51
N PRO A 135 13.27 3.42 -2.79
CA PRO A 135 13.17 1.97 -2.91
C PRO A 135 13.95 1.44 -4.13
N PRO A 136 14.48 0.21 -4.05
CA PRO A 136 15.05 -0.47 -5.21
C PRO A 136 13.94 -0.87 -6.19
N GLY A 137 13.83 -0.14 -7.29
CA GLY A 137 12.88 -0.44 -8.37
C GLY A 137 11.40 -0.23 -8.00
N ASN A 138 10.52 -0.95 -8.70
CA ASN A 138 9.08 -0.81 -8.54
C ASN A 138 8.53 -1.79 -7.51
N VAL A 139 8.39 -1.31 -6.27
CA VAL A 139 7.81 -2.07 -5.16
C VAL A 139 6.52 -1.42 -4.68
N TYR A 140 5.63 -2.25 -4.13
CA TYR A 140 4.32 -1.84 -3.70
C TYR A 140 4.14 -2.14 -2.21
N VAL A 141 3.41 -1.29 -1.52
CA VAL A 141 3.04 -1.49 -0.12
C VAL A 141 1.53 -1.63 -0.02
N LEU A 142 1.10 -2.59 0.77
CA LEU A 142 -0.31 -2.80 1.13
C LEU A 142 -0.46 -2.79 2.65
N GLU A 143 0.55 -3.31 3.35
CA GLU A 143 0.60 -3.48 4.81
C GLU A 143 1.79 -2.71 5.39
N GLY A 144 1.83 -2.61 6.73
CA GLY A 144 2.86 -1.88 7.48
C GLY A 144 3.87 -2.75 8.20
N GLU A 145 4.14 -3.94 7.68
CA GLU A 145 5.12 -4.84 8.30
C GLU A 145 6.54 -4.33 8.03
N ALA A 146 7.24 -3.97 9.10
CA ALA A 146 8.61 -3.49 9.02
C ALA A 146 9.39 -3.90 10.27
N GLU A 147 10.65 -4.25 10.08
CA GLU A 147 11.67 -4.29 11.13
C GLU A 147 12.61 -3.11 10.94
N VAL A 148 12.99 -2.45 12.04
CA VAL A 148 13.83 -1.25 11.99
C VAL A 148 14.91 -1.30 13.07
N GLN A 149 15.95 -0.48 12.92
CA GLN A 149 16.92 -0.22 13.97
C GLN A 149 16.25 0.44 15.20
N GLU A 150 16.81 0.21 16.38
CA GLU A 150 16.23 0.64 17.68
C GLU A 150 16.05 2.16 17.81
N ASP A 151 16.85 2.94 17.08
CA ASP A 151 16.84 4.40 17.10
C ASP A 151 15.82 5.01 16.14
N VAL A 152 15.07 4.20 15.38
CA VAL A 152 14.00 4.66 14.48
C VAL A 152 12.69 4.76 15.26
N ALA A 153 12.09 5.95 15.31
CA ALA A 153 10.82 6.21 15.98
C ALA A 153 9.60 6.08 15.06
N TYR A 154 9.76 6.51 13.80
CA TYR A 154 8.72 6.38 12.77
C TYR A 154 9.28 6.04 11.40
N LEU A 155 8.48 5.33 10.62
CA LEU A 155 8.60 5.26 9.17
C LEU A 155 7.50 6.08 8.51
N VAL A 156 7.84 6.73 7.40
CA VAL A 156 6.90 7.47 6.54
C VAL A 156 6.88 6.82 5.17
N LEU A 157 5.81 6.10 4.85
CA LEU A 157 5.61 5.52 3.53
C LEU A 157 4.97 6.57 2.63
N GLU A 158 5.72 7.13 1.69
CA GLU A 158 5.15 7.98 0.64
C GLU A 158 4.85 7.15 -0.61
N THR A 159 3.59 7.16 -1.02
CA THR A 159 3.10 6.35 -2.14
C THR A 159 2.37 7.20 -3.16
N GLU A 160 2.06 6.61 -4.32
CA GLU A 160 1.16 7.22 -5.32
C GLU A 160 -0.27 7.48 -4.81
N HIS A 161 -0.65 6.98 -3.62
CA HIS A 161 -1.94 7.22 -2.98
C HIS A 161 -1.85 8.15 -1.76
N GLY A 162 -0.69 8.77 -1.53
CA GLY A 162 -0.39 9.64 -0.40
C GLY A 162 0.49 8.99 0.65
N SER A 163 0.62 9.64 1.81
CA SER A 163 1.57 9.27 2.86
C SER A 163 0.92 8.58 4.05
N ARG A 164 1.64 7.61 4.63
CA ARG A 164 1.25 6.89 5.87
C ARG A 164 2.43 6.81 6.83
N TRP A 165 2.15 7.04 8.11
CA TRP A 165 3.13 6.99 9.19
C TRP A 165 2.98 5.69 9.95
N LEU A 166 4.08 4.97 10.15
CA LEU A 166 4.16 3.77 10.95
C LEU A 166 4.99 4.05 12.18
N ARG A 167 4.39 3.78 13.34
CA ARG A 167 5.10 3.86 14.61
C ARG A 167 5.87 2.57 14.82
N THR A 168 7.17 2.69 15.07
CA THR A 168 8.07 1.53 15.19
C THR A 168 8.38 1.16 16.64
N LEU A 169 8.21 2.10 17.58
CA LEU A 169 8.41 1.87 19.01
C LEU A 169 7.08 1.63 19.73
N THR A 170 6.89 0.43 20.27
CA THR A 170 5.68 0.04 21.01
C THR A 170 5.57 0.69 22.39
N SER A 171 6.68 1.12 22.99
CA SER A 171 6.73 1.62 24.38
C SER A 171 6.49 3.13 24.56
N LEU A 172 6.74 3.95 23.54
CA LEU A 172 6.60 5.41 23.63
C LEU A 172 5.27 5.87 23.07
N VAL A 173 4.28 6.21 23.92
CA VAL A 173 2.97 6.76 23.49
C VAL A 173 3.17 8.13 22.86
N LEU A 174 3.64 8.13 21.62
CA LEU A 174 3.84 9.28 20.79
C LEU A 174 2.67 9.30 19.80
N LYS A 175 1.78 10.27 19.98
CA LYS A 175 0.80 10.58 18.93
C LYS A 175 1.59 10.97 17.67
N PRO A 176 1.24 10.44 16.48
CA PRO A 176 1.85 10.92 15.25
C PRO A 176 1.69 12.44 15.16
N PRO A 177 2.74 13.17 14.74
CA PRO A 177 2.67 14.62 14.67
C PRO A 177 1.53 15.04 13.75
N SER A 178 0.76 16.03 14.18
CA SER A 178 -0.28 16.62 13.34
C SER A 178 0.37 17.25 12.11
N LEU A 179 0.09 16.72 10.92
CA LEU A 179 0.43 17.34 9.65
C LEU A 179 -0.30 18.69 9.57
N GLN A 180 0.39 19.79 9.85
CA GLN A 180 -0.13 21.11 9.53
C GLN A 180 -0.16 21.20 8.00
N HIS A 181 -1.37 21.16 7.43
CA HIS A 181 -1.57 21.62 6.06
C HIS A 181 -1.39 23.14 6.08
N ASP A 182 -0.38 23.62 5.37
CA ASP A 182 -0.29 25.03 5.01
C ASP A 182 -1.55 25.38 4.23
N ARG A 183 -2.53 25.98 4.92
CA ARG A 183 -3.55 26.78 4.26
C ARG A 183 -2.86 28.06 3.83
N GLN A 184 -2.35 28.09 2.61
CA GLN A 184 -1.99 29.35 1.97
C GLN A 184 -3.26 30.16 1.71
N ALA A 185 -3.15 31.43 2.11
CA ALA A 185 -4.10 32.52 1.97
C ALA A 185 -4.21 33.01 0.51
#